data_AF-X1N0E0-F1
#
_entry.id   AF-X1N0E0-F1
#
_cell.length_a   1.000
_cell.length_b   1.000
_cell.length_c   1.000
_cell.angle_alpha   90.00
_cell.angle_beta   90.00
_cell.angle_gamma   90.00
#
_symmetry.space_group_name_H-M   'P 1'
#
loop_
_entity.id
_entity.type
_entity.pdbx_description
1 polymer ?
#
loop_
_entity_poly.entity_id
_entity_poly.type
_entity_poly.pdbx_seq_one_letter_code
_entity_poly.pdbx_strand_id
1 'polypeptide(L)'
;LTPLFSYQWARFCSHGLKVACTELSIPTCKGWEVRIFNGGIYCGLHVVRDQKEIAQREVKFRQALRPWIEDFDHLWNDYKKELLSIYAKLKELDVDHATNLQLYHHNYDLMEAYMRMWEIHFIGMYTSFNTWLLLEALTKERFGLSDQDAEFQDMMRGFDNKIYQMDKKLWEFGQLALEMKLAGIFKENKPPAILTKLKQSKKGQEWLQKFMDYLTTDDIGGWRMQRFTDFNEPYWLEDPATPIGLVKDNIMRGTSYDLEA
;
A
#
# COMPACT_ATOMS: atom_id res chain seq x y z
N LEU A 1 16.62 2.07 -9.67
CA LEU A 1 16.21 1.01 -8.72
C LEU A 1 17.46 0.45 -8.07
N THR A 2 17.46 0.23 -6.75
CA THR A 2 18.58 -0.47 -6.09
C THR A 2 18.63 -1.93 -6.57
N PRO A 3 19.80 -2.60 -6.57
CA PRO A 3 19.87 -4.02 -6.92
C PRO A 3 18.97 -4.91 -6.07
N LEU A 4 18.87 -4.62 -4.76
CA LEU A 4 18.02 -5.36 -3.83
C LEU A 4 16.54 -5.18 -4.16
N PHE A 5 16.07 -3.94 -4.35
CA PHE A 5 14.69 -3.66 -4.79
C PHE A 5 14.38 -4.43 -6.08
N SER A 6 15.29 -4.33 -7.04
CA SER A 6 15.13 -4.92 -8.38
C SER A 6 14.96 -6.43 -8.28
N TYR A 7 15.82 -7.10 -7.51
CA TYR A 7 15.75 -8.52 -7.25
C TYR A 7 14.43 -8.93 -6.60
N GLN A 8 14.05 -8.24 -5.52
CA GLN A 8 12.83 -8.52 -4.74
C GLN A 8 11.57 -8.32 -5.58
N TRP A 9 11.49 -7.20 -6.32
CA TRP A 9 10.40 -6.90 -7.23
C TRP A 9 10.26 -7.98 -8.31
N ALA A 10 11.33 -8.24 -9.08
CA ALA A 10 11.26 -9.19 -10.19
C ALA A 10 10.85 -10.60 -9.73
N ARG A 11 11.36 -11.04 -8.56
CA ARG A 11 11.08 -12.36 -8.02
C ARG A 11 9.66 -12.48 -7.47
N PHE A 12 9.26 -11.61 -6.54
CA PHE A 12 8.05 -11.83 -5.75
C PHE A 12 6.80 -11.17 -6.33
N CYS A 13 6.93 -10.02 -7.03
CA CYS A 13 5.81 -9.42 -7.76
C CYS A 13 5.32 -10.36 -8.88
N SER A 14 6.25 -10.92 -9.66
CA SER A 14 5.89 -11.88 -10.71
C SER A 14 5.26 -13.16 -10.13
N HIS A 15 5.77 -13.64 -8.99
CA HIS A 15 5.20 -14.77 -8.24
C HIS A 15 3.75 -14.52 -7.83
N GLY A 16 3.48 -13.45 -7.07
CA GLY A 16 2.14 -13.16 -6.57
C GLY A 16 1.12 -13.01 -7.71
N LEU A 17 1.53 -12.40 -8.82
CA LEU A 17 0.67 -12.28 -10.00
C LEU A 17 0.33 -13.64 -10.60
N LYS A 18 1.32 -14.54 -10.75
CA LYS A 18 1.08 -15.91 -11.26
C LYS A 18 0.17 -16.70 -10.33
N VAL A 19 0.31 -16.52 -9.01
CA VAL A 19 -0.60 -17.12 -8.02
C VAL A 19 -2.01 -16.62 -8.24
N ALA A 20 -2.25 -15.30 -8.29
CA ALA A 20 -3.59 -14.75 -8.52
C ALA A 20 -4.18 -15.21 -9.86
N CYS A 21 -3.40 -15.25 -10.95
CA CYS A 21 -3.87 -15.76 -12.23
C CYS A 21 -4.23 -17.25 -12.20
N THR A 22 -3.59 -18.03 -11.33
CA THR A 22 -3.86 -19.46 -11.15
C THR A 22 -5.11 -19.66 -10.30
N GLU A 23 -5.15 -19.06 -9.11
CA GLU A 23 -6.25 -19.15 -8.14
C GLU A 23 -7.57 -18.67 -8.75
N LEU A 24 -7.55 -17.51 -9.41
CA LEU A 24 -8.73 -16.95 -10.05
C LEU A 24 -9.01 -17.56 -11.41
N SER A 25 -8.13 -18.41 -11.95
CA SER A 25 -8.28 -18.96 -13.31
C SER A 25 -8.45 -17.87 -14.38
N ILE A 26 -7.67 -16.79 -14.33
CA ILE A 26 -7.78 -15.65 -15.25
C ILE A 26 -7.81 -16.16 -16.71
N PRO A 27 -8.86 -15.86 -17.51
CA PRO A 27 -9.10 -16.61 -18.74
C PRO A 27 -8.02 -16.45 -19.80
N THR A 28 -7.47 -15.24 -19.93
CA THR A 28 -6.59 -14.84 -21.03
C THR A 28 -5.10 -14.83 -20.68
N CYS A 29 -4.74 -15.10 -19.42
CA CYS A 29 -3.36 -14.99 -18.94
C CYS A 29 -3.09 -15.94 -17.76
N LYS A 30 -1.91 -16.58 -17.75
CA LYS A 30 -1.37 -17.36 -16.62
C LYS A 30 -0.34 -16.59 -15.80
N GLY A 31 -0.35 -15.27 -15.94
CA GLY A 31 0.56 -14.34 -15.30
C GLY A 31 1.74 -13.95 -16.16
N TRP A 32 2.76 -13.34 -15.55
CA TRP A 32 3.93 -12.82 -16.25
C TRP A 32 5.24 -13.20 -15.55
N GLU A 33 6.30 -13.24 -16.33
CA GLU A 33 7.68 -13.27 -15.85
C GLU A 33 8.25 -11.86 -15.88
N VAL A 34 9.01 -11.50 -14.84
CA VAL A 34 9.74 -10.24 -14.79
C VAL A 34 11.23 -10.54 -14.83
N ARG A 35 11.95 -9.86 -15.71
CA ARG A 35 13.42 -9.88 -15.78
C ARG A 35 13.94 -8.45 -15.77
N ILE A 36 15.14 -8.28 -15.21
CA ILE A 36 15.78 -6.98 -15.14
C ILE A 36 17.09 -7.05 -15.92
N PHE A 37 17.26 -6.12 -16.85
CA PHE A 37 18.44 -6.02 -17.69
C PHE A 37 18.82 -4.55 -17.85
N ASN A 38 20.06 -4.19 -17.50
CA ASN A 38 20.58 -2.82 -17.51
C ASN A 38 19.65 -1.78 -16.86
N GLY A 39 19.01 -2.16 -15.74
CA GLY A 39 18.08 -1.31 -14.99
C GLY A 39 16.67 -1.21 -15.58
N GLY A 40 16.42 -1.77 -16.77
CA GLY A 40 15.09 -1.88 -17.36
C GLY A 40 14.33 -3.10 -16.84
N ILE A 41 13.01 -2.96 -16.68
CA ILE A 41 12.10 -4.05 -16.34
C ILE A 41 11.50 -4.60 -17.63
N TYR A 42 11.64 -5.90 -17.85
CA TYR A 42 11.10 -6.62 -19.01
C TYR A 42 10.08 -7.63 -18.52
N CYS A 43 8.84 -7.51 -19.01
CA CYS A 43 7.74 -8.39 -18.66
C CYS A 43 7.41 -9.32 -19.83
N GLY A 44 7.42 -10.63 -19.59
CA GLY A 44 6.96 -11.65 -20.53
C GLY A 44 5.63 -12.22 -20.08
N LEU A 45 4.55 -11.99 -20.86
CA LEU A 45 3.21 -12.43 -20.50
C LEU A 45 2.95 -13.88 -20.95
N HIS A 46 2.40 -14.70 -20.07
CA HIS A 46 1.92 -16.04 -20.37
C HIS A 46 0.50 -15.98 -20.92
N VAL A 47 0.36 -15.42 -22.12
CA VAL A 47 -0.93 -15.23 -22.79
C VAL A 47 -1.54 -16.58 -23.18
N VAL A 48 -2.81 -16.79 -22.80
CA VAL A 48 -3.61 -17.93 -23.26
C VAL A 48 -4.30 -17.52 -24.55
N ARG A 49 -4.04 -18.26 -25.64
CA ARG A 49 -4.60 -17.97 -26.98
C ARG A 49 -5.62 -18.99 -27.46
N ASP A 50 -5.58 -20.21 -26.92
CA ASP A 50 -6.54 -21.25 -27.27
C ASP A 50 -7.93 -20.88 -26.73
N GLN A 51 -8.89 -20.72 -27.65
CA GLN A 51 -10.27 -20.36 -27.33
C GLN A 51 -10.96 -21.41 -26.45
N LYS A 52 -10.60 -22.70 -26.60
CA LYS A 52 -11.17 -23.75 -25.75
C LYS A 52 -10.67 -23.62 -24.32
N GLU A 53 -9.38 -23.37 -24.12
CA GLU A 53 -8.81 -23.13 -22.80
C GLU A 53 -9.41 -21.89 -22.15
N ILE A 54 -9.52 -20.77 -22.89
CA ILE A 54 -10.13 -19.52 -22.40
C ILE A 54 -11.56 -19.80 -21.89
N ALA A 55 -12.39 -20.47 -22.70
CA ALA A 55 -13.77 -20.78 -22.31
C ALA A 55 -13.83 -21.68 -21.05
N GLN A 56 -12.93 -22.66 -20.92
CA GLN A 56 -12.85 -23.52 -19.73
C GLN A 56 -12.44 -22.74 -18.47
N ARG A 57 -11.46 -21.83 -18.60
CA ARG A 57 -10.98 -20.98 -17.52
C ARG A 57 -12.03 -19.96 -17.10
N GLU A 58 -12.78 -19.41 -18.04
CA GLU A 58 -13.85 -18.44 -17.77
C GLU A 58 -14.92 -18.97 -16.80
N VAL A 59 -15.31 -20.24 -16.95
CA VAL A 59 -16.27 -20.88 -16.03
C VAL A 59 -15.73 -20.86 -14.59
N LYS A 60 -14.47 -21.24 -14.40
CA LYS A 60 -13.83 -21.26 -13.08
C LYS A 60 -13.61 -19.85 -12.54
N PHE A 61 -13.21 -18.92 -13.40
CA PHE A 61 -13.02 -17.52 -13.03
C PHE A 61 -14.30 -16.87 -12.51
N ARG A 62 -15.43 -17.08 -13.18
CA ARG A 62 -16.73 -16.59 -12.73
C ARG A 62 -17.11 -17.16 -11.35
N GLN A 63 -16.82 -18.44 -11.11
CA GLN A 63 -17.05 -19.09 -9.81
C GLN A 63 -16.12 -18.51 -8.73
N ALA A 64 -14.84 -18.30 -9.06
CA ALA A 64 -13.84 -17.78 -8.14
C ALA A 64 -14.08 -16.31 -7.77
N LEU A 65 -14.61 -15.50 -8.70
CA LEU A 65 -14.90 -14.09 -8.46
C LEU A 65 -16.17 -13.87 -7.64
N ARG A 66 -17.12 -14.80 -7.68
CA ARG A 66 -18.43 -14.66 -7.04
C ARG A 66 -18.36 -14.34 -5.53
N PRO A 67 -17.58 -15.05 -4.69
CA PRO A 67 -17.47 -14.72 -3.27
C PRO A 67 -16.95 -13.29 -3.01
N TRP A 68 -16.07 -12.77 -3.88
CA TRP A 68 -15.55 -11.41 -3.77
C TRP A 68 -16.58 -10.34 -4.10
N ILE A 69 -17.55 -10.64 -4.97
CA ILE A 69 -18.67 -9.75 -5.26
C ILE A 69 -19.71 -9.81 -4.13
N GLU A 70 -19.92 -10.99 -3.56
CA GLU A 70 -20.92 -11.21 -2.50
C GLU A 70 -20.48 -10.62 -1.15
N ASP A 71 -19.20 -10.75 -0.77
CA ASP A 71 -18.68 -10.26 0.52
C ASP A 71 -17.17 -9.94 0.46
N PHE A 72 -16.83 -8.83 -0.22
CA PHE A 72 -15.45 -8.36 -0.33
C PHE A 72 -14.83 -8.06 1.03
N ASP A 73 -15.58 -7.38 1.91
CA ASP A 73 -15.06 -6.90 3.19
C ASP A 73 -14.67 -8.05 4.12
N HIS A 74 -15.47 -9.12 4.18
CA HIS A 74 -15.10 -10.29 4.97
C HIS A 74 -13.80 -10.93 4.46
N LEU A 75 -13.70 -11.21 3.16
CA LEU A 75 -12.51 -11.82 2.56
C LEU A 75 -11.27 -10.94 2.75
N TRP A 76 -11.40 -9.63 2.51
CA TRP A 76 -10.30 -8.71 2.70
C TRP A 76 -9.87 -8.60 4.17
N ASN A 77 -10.82 -8.58 5.11
CA ASN A 77 -10.50 -8.54 6.53
C ASN A 77 -9.75 -9.80 7.00
N ASP A 78 -10.08 -10.97 6.46
CA ASP A 78 -9.36 -12.21 6.75
C ASP A 78 -7.91 -12.16 6.24
N TYR A 79 -7.70 -11.73 4.99
CA TYR A 79 -6.35 -11.54 4.45
C TYR A 79 -5.55 -10.46 5.20
N LYS A 80 -6.21 -9.36 5.59
CA LYS A 80 -5.59 -8.32 6.41
C LYS A 80 -5.16 -8.88 7.76
N LYS A 81 -6.00 -9.68 8.41
CA LYS A 81 -5.67 -10.36 9.67
C LYS A 81 -4.49 -11.32 9.51
N GLU A 82 -4.44 -12.06 8.41
CA GLU A 82 -3.30 -12.92 8.06
C GLU A 82 -2.00 -12.10 7.95
N LEU A 83 -2.00 -11.02 7.15
CA LEU A 83 -0.84 -10.14 6.98
C LEU A 83 -0.36 -9.54 8.31
N LEU A 84 -1.28 -9.01 9.12
CA LEU A 84 -0.95 -8.45 10.42
C LEU A 84 -0.36 -9.51 11.37
N SER A 85 -0.86 -10.75 11.32
CA SER A 85 -0.27 -11.85 12.10
C SER A 85 1.13 -12.23 11.64
N ILE A 86 1.41 -12.19 10.34
CA ILE A 86 2.76 -12.42 9.81
C ILE A 86 3.71 -11.33 10.31
N TYR A 87 3.31 -10.06 10.20
CA TYR A 87 4.12 -8.93 10.68
C TYR A 87 4.32 -8.94 12.19
N ALA A 88 3.31 -9.32 12.98
CA ALA A 88 3.42 -9.42 14.42
C ALA A 88 4.56 -10.38 14.82
N LYS A 89 4.62 -11.57 14.20
CA LYS A 89 5.69 -12.55 14.46
C LYS A 89 7.06 -12.02 14.07
N LEU A 90 7.18 -11.33 12.94
CA LEU A 90 8.45 -10.74 12.51
C LEU A 90 8.97 -9.71 13.53
N LYS A 91 8.08 -8.94 14.15
CA LYS A 91 8.43 -7.91 15.13
C LYS A 91 8.83 -8.47 16.50
N GLU A 92 8.67 -9.77 16.76
CA GLU A 92 9.07 -10.39 18.02
C GLU A 92 10.59 -10.47 18.19
N LEU A 93 11.36 -10.45 17.09
CA LEU A 93 12.81 -10.49 17.15
C LEU A 93 13.39 -9.10 17.43
N ASP A 94 14.15 -8.99 18.52
CA ASP A 94 15.03 -7.84 18.79
C ASP A 94 16.25 -7.91 17.87
N VAL A 95 16.16 -7.21 16.74
CA VAL A 95 17.19 -7.21 15.70
C VAL A 95 18.52 -6.59 16.16
N ASP A 96 18.50 -5.70 17.16
CA ASP A 96 19.71 -5.02 17.65
C ASP A 96 20.59 -5.95 18.51
N HIS A 97 19.98 -6.98 19.12
CA HIS A 97 20.67 -7.92 20.00
C HIS A 97 20.65 -9.38 19.47
N ALA A 98 20.09 -9.61 18.27
CA ALA A 98 20.00 -10.93 17.67
C ALA A 98 21.38 -11.49 17.27
N THR A 99 21.55 -12.80 17.44
CA THR A 99 22.72 -13.52 16.90
C THR A 99 22.65 -13.61 15.37
N ASN A 100 23.81 -13.80 14.72
CA ASN A 100 23.86 -14.02 13.26
C ASN A 100 22.99 -15.20 12.79
N LEU A 101 22.84 -16.25 13.61
CA LEU A 101 21.97 -17.39 13.28
C LEU A 101 20.50 -16.99 13.32
N GLN A 102 20.08 -16.21 14.33
CA GLN A 102 18.71 -15.70 14.40
C GLN A 102 18.41 -14.76 13.22
N LEU A 103 19.32 -13.84 12.90
CA LEU A 103 19.19 -12.95 11.74
C LEU A 103 19.11 -13.72 10.42
N TYR A 104 19.91 -14.80 10.27
CA TYR A 104 19.85 -15.66 9.09
C TYR A 104 18.48 -16.30 8.91
N HIS A 105 17.90 -16.87 9.97
CA HIS A 105 16.55 -17.44 9.93
C HIS A 105 15.49 -16.37 9.70
N HIS A 106 15.59 -15.25 10.40
CA HIS A 106 14.66 -14.13 10.26
C HIS A 106 14.62 -13.57 8.83
N ASN A 107 15.75 -13.57 8.12
CA ASN A 107 15.79 -13.20 6.72
C ASN A 107 14.96 -14.14 5.81
N TYR A 108 14.88 -15.45 6.12
CA TYR A 108 13.96 -16.35 5.42
C TYR A 108 12.50 -16.06 5.76
N ASP A 109 12.20 -15.81 7.04
CA ASP A 109 10.85 -15.42 7.46
C ASP A 109 10.39 -14.14 6.73
N LEU A 110 11.28 -13.17 6.57
CA LEU A 110 11.04 -11.94 5.80
C LEU A 110 10.79 -12.24 4.31
N MET A 111 11.56 -13.13 3.70
CA MET A 111 11.37 -13.52 2.29
C MET A 111 10.01 -14.23 2.08
N GLU A 112 9.63 -15.13 2.98
CA GLU A 112 8.32 -15.81 2.93
C GLU A 112 7.17 -14.82 3.17
N ALA A 113 7.31 -13.91 4.13
CA ALA A 113 6.33 -12.85 4.37
C ALA A 113 6.16 -11.96 3.13
N TYR A 114 7.25 -11.60 2.48
CA TYR A 114 7.24 -10.77 1.29
C TYR A 114 6.62 -11.50 0.09
N MET A 115 6.88 -12.80 -0.07
CA MET A 115 6.20 -13.64 -1.05
C MET A 115 4.69 -13.66 -0.83
N ARG A 116 4.25 -13.95 0.40
CA ARG A 116 2.84 -14.04 0.76
C ARG A 116 2.11 -12.70 0.63
N MET A 117 2.78 -11.60 0.97
CA MET A 117 2.27 -10.25 0.76
C MET A 117 1.92 -10.00 -0.71
N TRP A 118 2.79 -10.41 -1.63
CA TRP A 118 2.52 -10.25 -3.07
C TRP A 118 1.37 -11.13 -3.57
N GLU A 119 1.22 -12.35 -3.04
CA GLU A 119 0.07 -13.19 -3.36
C GLU A 119 -1.24 -12.51 -2.95
N ILE A 120 -1.33 -12.05 -1.70
CA ILE A 120 -2.51 -11.38 -1.16
C ILE A 120 -2.79 -10.08 -1.92
N HIS A 121 -1.75 -9.28 -2.20
CA HIS A 121 -1.86 -8.07 -3.00
C HIS A 121 -2.49 -8.34 -4.36
N PHE A 122 -1.96 -9.32 -5.11
CA PHE A 122 -2.45 -9.61 -6.45
C PHE A 122 -3.83 -10.27 -6.45
N ILE A 123 -4.15 -11.11 -5.46
CA ILE A 123 -5.50 -11.66 -5.33
C ILE A 123 -6.51 -10.53 -5.16
N GLY A 124 -6.32 -9.64 -4.18
CA GLY A 124 -7.22 -8.51 -3.94
C GLY A 124 -7.28 -7.52 -5.10
N MET A 125 -6.13 -7.24 -5.74
CA MET A 125 -6.07 -6.34 -6.90
C MET A 125 -6.83 -6.94 -8.10
N TYR A 126 -6.59 -8.20 -8.44
CA TYR A 126 -7.25 -8.82 -9.60
C TYR A 126 -8.74 -8.97 -9.38
N THR A 127 -9.22 -9.33 -8.19
CA THR A 127 -10.66 -9.44 -7.93
C THR A 127 -11.34 -8.08 -8.03
N SER A 128 -10.72 -7.04 -7.46
CA SER A 128 -11.23 -5.66 -7.54
C SER A 128 -11.27 -5.15 -8.98
N PHE A 129 -10.16 -5.27 -9.73
CA PHE A 129 -10.07 -4.76 -11.10
C PHE A 129 -10.96 -5.52 -12.07
N ASN A 130 -11.08 -6.83 -11.93
CA ASN A 130 -12.00 -7.58 -12.78
C ASN A 130 -13.47 -7.31 -12.45
N THR A 131 -13.80 -7.05 -11.19
CA THR A 131 -15.15 -6.62 -10.81
C THR A 131 -15.46 -5.24 -11.40
N TRP A 132 -14.48 -4.33 -11.40
CA TRP A 132 -14.59 -3.04 -12.08
C TRP A 132 -14.82 -3.17 -13.58
N LEU A 133 -14.04 -4.02 -14.27
CA LEU A 133 -14.22 -4.30 -15.71
C LEU A 133 -15.62 -4.90 -15.99
N LEU A 134 -16.10 -5.78 -15.11
CA LEU A 134 -17.45 -6.34 -15.22
C LEU A 134 -18.52 -5.26 -15.04
N LEU A 135 -18.36 -4.36 -14.08
CA LEU A 135 -19.27 -3.24 -13.84
C LEU A 135 -19.33 -2.34 -15.07
N GLU A 136 -18.18 -1.91 -15.60
CA GLU A 136 -18.10 -1.09 -16.82
C GLU A 136 -18.81 -1.75 -18.01
N ALA A 137 -18.54 -3.04 -18.25
CA ALA A 137 -19.17 -3.78 -19.33
C ALA A 137 -20.71 -3.80 -19.19
N LEU A 138 -21.21 -4.06 -17.98
CA LEU A 138 -22.64 -4.11 -17.69
C LEU A 138 -23.30 -2.74 -17.77
N THR A 139 -22.67 -1.68 -17.28
CA THR A 139 -23.23 -0.32 -17.35
C THR A 139 -23.29 0.19 -18.78
N LYS A 140 -22.26 -0.12 -19.57
CA LYS A 140 -22.22 0.24 -20.98
C LYS A 140 -23.29 -0.49 -21.78
N GLU A 141 -23.44 -1.80 -21.57
CA GLU A 141 -24.45 -2.61 -22.26
C GLU A 141 -25.89 -2.18 -21.90
N ARG A 142 -26.16 -1.92 -20.62
CA ARG A 142 -27.54 -1.72 -20.13
C ARG A 142 -27.98 -0.26 -20.11
N PHE A 143 -27.05 0.66 -19.93
CA PHE A 143 -27.35 2.08 -19.72
C PHE A 143 -26.60 3.02 -20.69
N GLY A 144 -25.70 2.48 -21.53
CA GLY A 144 -24.86 3.30 -22.40
C GLY A 144 -23.79 4.12 -21.66
N LEU A 145 -23.54 3.81 -20.38
CA LEU A 145 -22.57 4.50 -19.52
C LEU A 145 -21.22 3.78 -19.52
N SER A 146 -20.19 4.49 -19.95
CA SER A 146 -18.79 4.04 -19.98
C SER A 146 -18.01 4.56 -18.77
N ASP A 147 -16.78 4.05 -18.62
CA ASP A 147 -15.86 4.55 -17.60
C ASP A 147 -15.44 6.02 -17.81
N GLN A 148 -15.67 6.62 -18.97
CA GLN A 148 -15.33 8.02 -19.22
C GLN A 148 -16.44 9.00 -18.81
N ASP A 149 -17.64 8.50 -18.47
CA ASP A 149 -18.77 9.33 -18.10
C ASP A 149 -18.67 9.82 -16.65
N ALA A 150 -19.10 11.06 -16.40
CA ALA A 150 -18.97 11.71 -15.10
C ALA A 150 -19.73 10.96 -14.00
N GLU A 151 -20.89 10.39 -14.32
CA GLU A 151 -21.73 9.61 -13.43
C GLU A 151 -21.05 8.28 -13.02
N PHE A 152 -20.34 7.64 -13.94
CA PHE A 152 -19.58 6.43 -13.62
C PHE A 152 -18.38 6.78 -12.71
N GLN A 153 -17.65 7.85 -13.05
CA GLN A 153 -16.53 8.32 -12.24
C GLN A 153 -16.98 8.78 -10.84
N ASP A 154 -18.16 9.41 -10.72
CA ASP A 154 -18.77 9.80 -9.45
C ASP A 154 -19.04 8.58 -8.55
N MET A 155 -19.61 7.51 -9.11
CA MET A 155 -19.80 6.23 -8.41
C MET A 155 -18.49 5.60 -7.93
N MET A 156 -17.37 5.92 -8.60
CA MET A 156 -16.04 5.35 -8.33
C MET A 156 -15.11 6.28 -7.52
N ARG A 157 -15.60 7.39 -6.97
CA ARG A 157 -14.80 8.41 -6.23
C ARG A 157 -14.00 7.88 -5.03
N GLY A 158 -14.20 6.63 -4.64
CA GLY A 158 -13.53 6.00 -3.51
C GLY A 158 -14.31 6.15 -2.22
N PHE A 159 -13.84 5.48 -1.18
CA PHE A 159 -14.45 5.45 0.14
C PHE A 159 -13.38 5.65 1.21
N ASP A 160 -13.79 5.97 2.44
CA ASP A 160 -12.86 6.12 3.56
C ASP A 160 -12.04 4.84 3.75
N ASN A 161 -10.74 4.97 3.55
CA ASN A 161 -9.79 3.87 3.65
C ASN A 161 -8.54 4.34 4.37
N LYS A 162 -7.68 3.39 4.73
CA LYS A 162 -6.52 3.70 5.55
C LYS A 162 -5.59 4.76 4.95
N ILE A 163 -5.46 4.87 3.63
CA ILE A 163 -4.64 5.91 3.00
C ILE A 163 -5.23 7.29 3.32
N TYR A 164 -6.53 7.47 3.10
CA TYR A 164 -7.22 8.73 3.42
C TYR A 164 -7.19 9.03 4.92
N GLN A 165 -7.45 8.04 5.78
CA GLN A 165 -7.37 8.23 7.24
C GLN A 165 -5.99 8.72 7.68
N MET A 166 -4.91 8.21 7.07
CA MET A 166 -3.54 8.66 7.34
C MET A 166 -3.31 10.10 6.86
N ASP A 167 -3.72 10.43 5.64
CA ASP A 167 -3.57 11.78 5.09
C ASP A 167 -4.33 12.80 5.94
N LYS A 168 -5.55 12.45 6.38
CA LYS A 168 -6.35 13.24 7.31
C LYS A 168 -5.61 13.45 8.64
N LYS A 169 -5.05 12.40 9.23
CA LYS A 169 -4.29 12.49 10.49
C LYS A 169 -3.07 13.41 10.34
N LEU A 170 -2.33 13.33 9.24
CA LEU A 170 -1.22 14.24 8.98
C LEU A 170 -1.68 15.69 8.79
N TRP A 171 -2.85 15.91 8.19
CA TRP A 171 -3.46 17.24 8.11
C TRP A 171 -3.87 17.76 9.50
N GLU A 172 -4.49 16.93 10.34
CA GLU A 172 -4.87 17.28 11.72
C GLU A 172 -3.63 17.68 12.56
N PHE A 173 -2.49 17.00 12.36
CA PHE A 173 -1.22 17.40 12.97
C PHE A 173 -0.72 18.77 12.50
N GLY A 174 -1.00 19.12 11.24
CA GLY A 174 -0.77 20.46 10.71
C GLY A 174 -1.64 21.52 11.39
N GLN A 175 -2.93 21.22 11.61
CA GLN A 175 -3.84 22.09 12.36
C GLN A 175 -3.39 22.27 13.82
N LEU A 176 -3.00 21.18 14.48
CA LEU A 176 -2.46 21.23 15.84
C LEU A 176 -1.21 22.13 15.92
N ALA A 177 -0.34 22.10 14.91
CA ALA A 177 0.83 22.98 14.87
C ALA A 177 0.44 24.47 14.75
N LEU A 178 -0.64 24.79 14.03
CA LEU A 178 -1.19 26.15 13.94
C LEU A 178 -1.75 26.60 15.31
N GLU A 179 -2.58 25.78 15.93
CA GLU A 179 -3.19 26.04 17.26
C GLU A 179 -2.13 26.28 18.34
N MET A 180 -1.07 25.47 18.34
CA MET A 180 0.03 25.57 19.29
C MET A 180 0.99 26.75 19.00
N LYS A 181 0.75 27.51 17.91
CA LYS A 181 1.61 28.60 17.42
C LYS A 181 3.02 28.14 17.02
N LEU A 182 3.12 26.92 16.47
CA LEU A 182 4.37 26.31 16.00
C LEU A 182 4.56 26.43 14.47
N ALA A 183 3.56 26.92 13.74
CA ALA A 183 3.59 26.97 12.28
C ALA A 183 4.84 27.65 11.68
N GLY A 184 5.38 28.69 12.32
CA GLY A 184 6.62 29.34 11.88
C GLY A 184 7.79 28.35 11.78
N ILE A 185 7.93 27.43 12.74
CA ILE A 185 8.95 26.39 12.73
C ILE A 185 8.83 25.53 11.47
N PHE A 186 7.61 25.09 11.13
CA PHE A 186 7.37 24.27 9.94
C PHE A 186 7.64 25.04 8.65
N LYS A 187 7.16 26.28 8.54
CA LYS A 187 7.30 27.09 7.31
C LYS A 187 8.76 27.43 7.02
N GLU A 188 9.52 27.84 8.04
CA GLU A 188 10.87 28.38 7.89
C GLU A 188 11.98 27.32 7.79
N ASN A 189 11.70 26.06 8.16
CA ASN A 189 12.74 25.02 8.26
C ASN A 189 12.50 23.84 7.31
N LYS A 190 13.56 23.14 6.92
CA LYS A 190 13.47 21.85 6.21
C LYS A 190 13.07 20.74 7.21
N PRO A 191 12.44 19.63 6.76
CA PRO A 191 11.91 18.61 7.67
C PRO A 191 12.88 18.08 8.74
N PRO A 192 14.16 17.77 8.44
CA PRO A 192 15.11 17.36 9.48
C PRO A 192 15.36 18.45 10.54
N ALA A 193 15.38 19.72 10.13
CA ALA A 193 15.57 20.85 11.04
C ALA A 193 14.32 21.14 11.87
N ILE A 194 13.11 20.88 11.35
CA ILE A 194 11.84 21.02 12.10
C ILE A 194 11.87 20.14 13.36
N LEU A 195 12.26 18.87 13.22
CA LEU A 195 12.38 17.95 14.36
C LEU A 195 13.28 18.50 15.47
N THR A 196 14.47 18.99 15.09
CA THR A 196 15.41 19.58 16.05
C THR A 196 14.86 20.84 16.70
N LYS A 197 14.18 21.71 15.94
CA LYS A 197 13.59 22.96 16.45
C LYS A 197 12.42 22.73 17.38
N LEU A 198 11.55 21.75 17.10
CA LEU A 198 10.44 21.39 17.97
C LEU A 198 10.93 21.01 19.38
N LYS A 199 12.06 20.28 19.48
CA LYS A 199 12.67 19.88 20.76
C LYS A 199 13.17 21.06 21.60
N GLN A 200 13.31 22.27 21.04
CA GLN A 200 13.84 23.44 21.75
C GLN A 200 12.79 24.19 22.59
N SER A 201 11.51 23.80 22.51
CA SER A 201 10.44 24.45 23.27
C SER A 201 9.51 23.41 23.89
N LYS A 202 8.91 23.75 25.04
CA LYS A 202 7.94 22.86 25.72
C LYS A 202 6.76 22.50 24.83
N LYS A 203 6.21 23.47 24.09
CA LYS A 203 5.11 23.24 23.15
C LYS A 203 5.51 22.36 21.97
N GLY A 204 6.71 22.56 21.41
CA GLY A 204 7.19 21.72 20.33
C GLY A 204 7.47 20.28 20.77
N GLN A 205 7.97 20.08 22.00
CA GLN A 205 8.12 18.75 22.59
C GLN A 205 6.76 18.07 22.79
N GLU A 206 5.75 18.78 23.30
CA GLU A 206 4.39 18.25 23.46
C GLU A 206 3.76 17.86 22.12
N TRP A 207 3.89 18.71 21.09
CA TRP A 207 3.43 18.40 19.75
C TRP A 207 4.13 17.16 19.20
N LEU A 208 5.45 17.09 19.32
CA LEU A 208 6.26 15.98 18.83
C LEU A 208 5.91 14.67 19.54
N GLN A 209 5.64 14.72 20.84
CA GLN A 209 5.19 13.55 21.59
C GLN A 209 3.88 12.99 21.01
N LYS A 210 2.85 13.84 20.83
CA LYS A 210 1.57 13.42 20.24
C LYS A 210 1.75 12.82 18.84
N PHE A 211 2.64 13.41 18.04
CA PHE A 211 2.96 12.93 16.70
C PHE A 211 3.63 11.55 16.73
N MET A 212 4.67 11.39 17.54
CA MET A 212 5.39 10.11 17.66
C MET A 212 4.52 9.03 18.32
N ASP A 213 3.67 9.38 19.28
CA ASP A 213 2.69 8.47 19.87
C ASP A 213 1.77 7.91 18.80
N TYR A 214 1.23 8.76 17.92
CA TYR A 214 0.41 8.32 16.80
C TYR A 214 1.17 7.38 15.86
N LEU A 215 2.39 7.74 15.44
CA LEU A 215 3.19 6.88 14.55
C LEU A 215 3.51 5.52 15.19
N THR A 216 3.71 5.48 16.51
CA THR A 216 4.08 4.25 17.22
C THR A 216 2.88 3.38 17.55
N THR A 217 1.71 3.98 17.81
CA THR A 217 0.51 3.25 18.29
C THR A 217 -0.47 2.88 17.19
N ASP A 218 -0.48 3.59 16.06
CA ASP A 218 -1.30 3.21 14.93
C ASP A 218 -0.73 1.96 14.22
N ASP A 219 -1.58 0.96 13.97
CA ASP A 219 -1.18 -0.33 13.38
C ASP A 219 -0.40 -0.22 12.06
N ILE A 220 -0.57 0.89 11.33
CA ILE A 220 0.04 1.12 10.01
C ILE A 220 0.86 2.41 9.99
N GLY A 221 0.49 3.41 10.79
CA GLY A 221 0.89 4.80 10.60
C GLY A 221 2.40 5.03 10.57
N GLY A 222 3.13 4.51 11.54
CA GLY A 222 4.59 4.62 11.58
C GLY A 222 5.32 3.71 10.60
N TRP A 223 4.67 2.66 10.08
CA TRP A 223 5.29 1.62 9.25
C TRP A 223 5.28 1.94 7.75
N ARG A 224 4.87 3.15 7.37
CA ARG A 224 4.82 3.57 5.97
C ARG A 224 6.21 3.92 5.45
N MET A 225 6.37 3.72 4.14
CA MET A 225 7.59 4.02 3.39
C MET A 225 7.20 4.85 2.17
N GLN A 226 8.13 5.66 1.66
CA GLN A 226 7.90 6.40 0.41
C GLN A 226 7.82 5.43 -0.78
N ARG A 227 8.72 4.44 -0.84
CA ARG A 227 8.65 3.29 -1.75
C ARG A 227 8.39 2.03 -0.94
N PHE A 228 7.15 1.53 -1.03
CA PHE A 228 6.63 0.41 -0.24
C PHE A 228 7.36 -0.95 -0.39
N THR A 229 8.35 -1.05 -1.27
CA THR A 229 9.14 -2.29 -1.52
C THR A 229 10.65 -2.06 -1.57
N ASP A 230 11.16 -0.87 -1.23
CA ASP A 230 12.60 -0.61 -1.20
C ASP A 230 13.14 -0.74 0.22
N PHE A 231 13.70 -1.91 0.54
CA PHE A 231 14.27 -2.21 1.87
C PHE A 231 15.46 -1.30 2.26
N ASN A 232 15.99 -0.51 1.34
CA ASN A 232 17.06 0.45 1.63
C ASN A 232 16.54 1.83 2.00
N GLU A 233 15.22 2.06 1.93
CA GLU A 233 14.62 3.33 2.30
C GLU A 233 14.10 3.25 3.73
N PRO A 234 14.36 4.25 4.60
CA PRO A 234 13.83 4.22 5.94
C PRO A 234 12.31 4.36 5.94
N TYR A 235 11.65 3.61 6.82
CA TYR A 235 10.23 3.82 7.09
C TYR A 235 10.03 4.97 8.09
N TRP A 236 8.78 5.42 8.30
CA TRP A 236 8.53 6.67 9.03
C TRP A 236 8.96 6.69 10.50
N LEU A 237 9.08 5.55 11.19
CA LEU A 237 9.66 5.53 12.54
C LEU A 237 11.18 5.60 12.54
N GLU A 238 11.85 5.13 11.48
CA GLU A 238 13.31 5.27 11.31
C GLU A 238 13.69 6.69 10.90
N ASP A 239 12.92 7.30 9.99
CA ASP A 239 13.08 8.70 9.60
C ASP A 239 11.76 9.49 9.66
N PRO A 240 11.43 10.05 10.85
CA PRO A 240 10.25 10.89 11.02
C PRO A 240 10.29 12.19 10.21
N ALA A 241 11.43 12.58 9.61
CA ALA A 241 11.48 13.78 8.79
C ALA A 241 10.59 13.65 7.54
N THR A 242 10.40 12.43 7.02
CA THR A 242 9.53 12.17 5.87
C THR A 242 8.07 12.59 6.14
N PRO A 243 7.36 12.02 7.15
CA PRO A 243 5.99 12.45 7.43
C PRO A 243 5.89 13.88 7.99
N ILE A 244 6.95 14.43 8.62
CA ILE A 244 7.00 15.86 8.98
C ILE A 244 6.98 16.75 7.74
N GLY A 245 7.59 16.32 6.63
CA GLY A 245 7.50 16.99 5.34
C GLY A 245 6.05 17.11 4.87
N LEU A 246 5.27 16.03 4.97
CA LEU A 246 3.86 16.02 4.60
C LEU A 246 3.02 16.94 5.50
N VAL A 247 3.28 16.94 6.81
CA VAL A 247 2.65 17.89 7.75
C VAL A 247 2.98 19.34 7.38
N LYS A 248 4.25 19.63 7.07
CA LYS A 248 4.68 20.96 6.60
C LYS A 248 3.90 21.34 5.35
N ASP A 249 3.78 20.46 4.37
CA ASP A 249 3.07 20.73 3.12
C ASP A 249 1.60 21.06 3.38
N ASN A 250 0.93 20.34 4.29
CA ASN A 250 -0.43 20.66 4.72
C ASN A 250 -0.54 22.06 5.34
N ILE A 251 0.42 22.45 6.20
CA ILE A 251 0.48 23.79 6.81
C ILE A 251 0.72 24.89 5.73
N MET A 252 1.50 24.59 4.69
CA MET A 252 1.82 25.51 3.62
C MET A 252 0.65 25.72 2.65
N ARG A 253 -0.10 24.66 2.34
CA ARG A 253 -1.27 24.72 1.45
C ARG A 253 -2.39 25.58 2.05
N GLY A 254 -2.63 25.48 3.36
CA GLY A 254 -3.61 26.33 4.05
C GLY A 254 -5.08 26.10 3.62
N THR A 255 -5.38 25.00 2.92
CA THR A 255 -6.73 24.62 2.48
C THR A 255 -7.37 23.57 3.40
N SER A 256 -8.69 23.41 3.31
CA SER A 256 -9.44 22.32 3.95
C SER A 256 -9.01 20.95 3.40
N TYR A 257 -9.27 19.88 4.15
CA TYR A 257 -8.96 18.51 3.72
C TYR A 257 -9.84 18.10 2.53
N ASP A 258 -9.24 17.51 1.48
CA ASP A 258 -9.87 17.32 0.16
C ASP A 258 -11.14 16.45 0.17
N LEU A 259 -11.34 15.57 1.16
CA LEU A 259 -12.55 14.75 1.30
C LEU A 259 -13.65 15.40 2.16
N GLU A 260 -13.39 16.58 2.71
CA GLU A 260 -14.38 17.37 3.47
C GLU A 260 -14.88 18.59 2.66
N ALA A 261 -14.51 18.67 1.37
CA ALA A 261 -14.89 19.71 0.43
C ALA A 261 -16.03 19.27 -0.51
#